data_AF-A0A661ICV1-F1
#
_entry.id   AF-A0A661ICV1-F1
#
_cell.length_a   1.000
_cell.length_b   1.000
_cell.length_c   1.000
_cell.angle_alpha   90.00
_cell.angle_beta   90.00
_cell.angle_gamma   90.00
#
_symmetry.space_group_name_H-M   'P 1'
#
loop_
_entity.id
_entity.type
_entity.pdbx_description
1 polymer ?
#
loop_
_entity_poly.entity_id
_entity_poly.type
_entity_poly.pdbx_seq_one_letter_code
_entity_poly.pdbx_strand_id
1 'polypeptide(L)' 'MVVILALVLAYTLQNTEAVQIAFYPWKAEVSKALLTLGTFFVGVIIGFILGKIDKRRGRKEKELKEVK' A
#
# COMPACT_ATOMS: atom_id res chain seq x y z
N MET A 1 -1.58 -12.33 16.92
CA MET A 1 -1.61 -10.86 16.80
C MET A 1 -0.52 -10.17 17.61
N VAL A 2 -0.32 -10.51 18.88
CA VAL A 2 0.66 -9.86 19.78
C VAL A 2 2.08 -9.83 19.20
N VAL A 3 2.56 -10.93 18.61
CA VAL A 3 3.90 -11.00 18.01
C VAL A 3 4.08 -10.04 16.83
N ILE A 4 3.08 -9.94 15.95
CA ILE A 4 3.11 -9.02 14.80
C ILE A 4 3.14 -7.58 15.31
N LEU A 5 2.32 -7.28 16.32
CA LEU A 5 2.28 -5.93 16.90
C LEU A 5 3.64 -5.55 17.50
N ALA A 6 4.28 -6.45 18.23
CA ALA A 6 5.60 -6.24 18.81
C ALA A 6 6.67 -6.00 17.74
N LEU A 7 6.64 -6.76 16.64
CA LEU A 7 7.56 -6.57 15.52
C LEU A 7 7.37 -5.21 14.84
N VAL A 8 6.12 -4.78 14.62
CA VAL A 8 5.81 -3.47 14.02
C VAL A 8 6.29 -2.34 14.94
N LEU A 9 6.08 -2.45 16.25
CA LEU A 9 6.55 -1.47 17.22
C LEU A 9 8.08 -1.41 17.25
N ALA A 10 8.76 -2.57 17.32
CA ALA A 10 10.21 -2.65 17.30
C ALA A 10 10.79 -2.05 16.01
N TYR A 11 10.21 -2.38 14.86
CA TYR A 11 10.59 -1.80 13.57
C TYR A 11 10.43 -0.28 13.57
N THR A 12 9.28 0.23 14.04
CA THR A 12 9.00 1.66 14.06
C THR A 12 10.00 2.43 14.93
N LEU A 13 10.28 1.91 16.13
CA LEU A 13 11.23 2.50 17.07
C LEU A 13 12.66 2.51 16.52
N GLN A 14 13.07 1.46 15.81
CA GLN A 14 14.42 1.39 15.23
C GLN A 14 14.58 2.24 13.96
N ASN A 15 13.48 2.55 13.26
CA ASN A 15 13.50 3.23 11.96
C ASN A 15 12.94 4.67 12.06
N THR A 16 13.13 5.35 13.19
CA THR A 16 12.78 6.77 13.36
C THR A 16 13.73 7.72 12.65
N GLU A 17 14.89 7.22 12.19
CA GLU A 17 15.86 8.00 11.42
C GLU A 17 15.20 8.64 10.19
N ALA A 18 15.49 9.93 10.02
CA ALA A 18 14.96 10.71 8.93
C ALA A 18 15.71 10.38 7.63
N VAL A 19 14.94 10.20 6.55
CA VAL A 19 15.44 9.98 5.21
C VAL A 19 14.94 11.09 4.29
N GLN A 20 15.83 11.61 3.47
CA GLN A 20 15.48 12.62 2.48
C GLN A 20 14.96 11.94 1.21
N ILE A 21 13.80 12.41 0.75
CA ILE A 21 13.17 11.98 -0.48
C ILE A 21 13.14 13.19 -1.40
N ALA A 22 13.72 13.04 -2.59
CA ALA A 22 13.79 14.09 -3.59
C ALA A 22 13.23 13.58 -4.92
N PHE A 23 12.15 14.22 -5.37
CA PHE A 23 11.61 14.17 -6.72
C PHE A 23 11.89 15.50 -7.42
N TYR A 24 11.63 15.57 -8.74
CA TYR A 24 12.08 16.68 -9.58
C TYR A 24 11.70 18.09 -9.05
N PRO A 25 10.44 18.40 -8.66
CA PRO A 25 10.13 19.67 -7.99
C PRO A 25 10.01 19.57 -6.45
N TRP A 26 10.04 18.37 -5.85
CA TRP A 26 9.61 18.16 -4.47
C TRP A 26 10.68 17.46 -3.64
N LYS A 27 11.01 18.04 -2.50
CA LYS A 27 11.90 17.43 -1.51
C LYS A 27 11.19 17.40 -0.17
N ALA A 28 11.31 16.28 0.52
CA ALA A 28 10.79 16.12 1.86
C ALA A 28 11.71 15.24 2.70
N GLU A 29 11.65 15.43 4.00
CA GLU A 29 12.37 14.62 4.97
C GLU A 29 11.32 13.95 5.86
N VAL A 30 11.37 12.62 5.92
CA VAL A 30 10.41 11.80 6.67
C VAL A 30 11.14 10.65 7.33
N SER A 31 10.60 10.10 8.43
CA SER A 31 11.23 8.92 9.03
C SER A 31 11.13 7.72 8.09
N LYS A 32 12.16 6.86 8.12
CA LYS A 32 12.20 5.62 7.34
C LYS A 32 11.00 4.73 7.64
N ALA A 33 10.61 4.64 8.91
CA ALA A 33 9.42 3.92 9.35
C ALA A 33 8.15 4.46 8.68
N LEU A 34 7.96 5.79 8.65
CA LEU A 34 6.79 6.41 8.04
C LEU A 34 6.76 6.17 6.54
N LEU A 35 7.92 6.28 5.87
CA LEU A 35 8.04 6.00 4.44
C LEU A 35 7.66 4.56 4.11
N THR A 36 8.24 3.59 4.81
CA THR A 36 8.01 2.17 4.52
C THR A 36 6.59 1.72 4.88
N LEU A 37 6.09 2.08 6.07
CA LEU A 37 4.73 1.70 6.47
C LEU A 37 3.68 2.42 5.62
N GLY A 38 3.88 3.72 5.36
CA GLY A 38 2.98 4.51 4.52
C GLY A 38 2.89 3.97 3.10
N THR A 39 4.02 3.68 2.46
CA THR A 39 4.04 3.10 1.10
C THR A 39 3.42 1.71 1.06
N PHE A 40 3.66 0.87 2.08
CA PHE A 40 3.02 -0.43 2.21
C PHE A 40 1.49 -0.31 2.26
N PHE A 41 0.94 0.55 3.12
CA PHE A 41 -0.51 0.76 3.22
C PHE A 41 -1.10 1.31 1.91
N VAL A 42 -0.43 2.27 1.27
CA VAL A 42 -0.85 2.79 -0.04
C VAL A 42 -0.88 1.67 -1.07
N GLY A 43 0.14 0.81 -1.12
CA GLY A 43 0.18 -0.36 -2.01
C GLY A 43 -0.96 -1.34 -1.76
N VAL A 44 -1.27 -1.65 -0.49
CA VAL A 44 -2.41 -2.52 -0.12
C VAL A 44 -3.73 -1.91 -0.58
N ILE A 45 -3.94 -0.61 -0.39
CA ILE A 45 -5.16 0.09 -0.81
C ILE A 45 -5.29 0.05 -2.33
N ILE A 46 -4.22 0.38 -3.07
CA ILE A 46 -4.22 0.34 -4.54
C ILE A 46 -4.51 -1.08 -5.03
N GLY A 47 -3.81 -2.09 -4.51
CA GLY A 47 -4.01 -3.48 -4.89
C GLY A 47 -5.44 -3.97 -4.64
N PHE A 48 -6.02 -3.58 -3.50
CA PHE A 48 -7.41 -3.90 -3.17
C PHE A 48 -8.41 -3.25 -4.14
N ILE A 49 -8.20 -1.98 -4.48
CA ILE A 49 -9.04 -1.26 -5.45
C ILE A 49 -8.95 -1.91 -6.83
N LEU A 50 -7.74 -2.17 -7.33
CA LEU A 50 -7.50 -2.81 -8.62
C LEU A 50 -8.12 -4.21 -8.67
N GLY A 51 -7.93 -5.02 -7.63
CA GLY A 51 -8.54 -6.35 -7.56
C GLY A 51 -10.07 -6.32 -7.60
N LYS A 52 -10.71 -5.30 -7.00
CA LYS A 52 -12.15 -5.08 -7.10
C LYS A 52 -12.60 -4.64 -8.50
N ILE A 53 -11.78 -3.86 -9.21
CA ILE A 53 -12.07 -3.43 -10.58
C ILE A 53 -12.00 -4.64 -11.52
N ASP A 54 -10.93 -5.43 -11.44
CA ASP A 54 -10.75 -6.62 -12.28
C ASP A 54 -11.85 -7.66 -12.07
N LYS A 55 -12.21 -7.94 -10.81
CA LYS A 55 -13.31 -8.85 -10.49
C LYS A 55 -14.64 -8.38 -11.08
N ARG A 56 -14.90 -7.06 -11.07
CA ARG A 56 -16.12 -6.48 -11.67
C ARG A 56 -16.12 -6.60 -13.19
N ARG A 57 -14.97 -6.38 -13.84
CA ARG A 57 -14.83 -6.51 -15.29
C ARG A 57 -15.06 -7.96 -15.75
N GLY A 58 -14.46 -8.92 -15.06
CA GLY A 58 -14.63 -10.34 -15.36
C GLY A 58 -16.08 -10.84 -15.17
N ARG A 59 -16.82 -10.29 -14.19
CA ARG A 59 -18.25 -10.60 -14.03
C ARG A 59 -19.10 -10.04 -15.18
N LYS A 60 -18.89 -8.78 -15.56
CA LYS A 60 -19.60 -8.15 -16.70
C LYS A 60 -19.38 -8.89 -18.01
N GLU A 61 -18.17 -9.40 -18.23
CA GLU A 61 -17.86 -10.16 -19.46
C GLU A 61 -18.60 -11.51 -19.51
N LYS A 62 -18.76 -12.19 -18.36
CA LYS A 62 -19.54 -13.44 -18.28
C LYS A 62 -21.02 -13.20 -18.53
N GLU A 63 -21.60 -12.19 -17.88
CA GLU A 63 -23.01 -11.81 -18.07
C GLU A 63 -23.30 -11.45 -19.55
N LEU A 64 -22.39 -10.75 -20.23
CA LEU A 64 -22.54 -10.41 -21.65
C LEU A 64 -22.48 -11.64 -22.58
N LYS A 65 -21.76 -12.70 -22.20
CA LYS A 65 -21.66 -13.95 -22.96
C LYS A 65 -22.88 -14.87 -22.74
N GLU A 66 -23.58 -14.76 -21.62
CA GLU A 66 -24.78 -15.56 -21.32
C GLU A 66 -26.06 -14.98 -21.96
N VAL A 67 -26.07 -13.68 -22.28
CA VAL A 67 -27.22 -13.00 -22.92
C VAL A 67 -27.17 -13.05 -24.46
N LYS A 68 -26.01 -13.37 -25.05
CA LYS A 68 -25.81 -13.54 -26.50
C LYS A 68 -25.93 -14.99 -26.93
#